data_AF-A0A1X3IUD8-F1
#
_entry.id   AF-A0A1X3IUD8-F1
#
_cell.length_a   1.000
_cell.length_b   1.000
_cell.length_c   1.000
_cell.angle_alpha   90.00
_cell.angle_beta   90.00
_cell.angle_gamma   90.00
#
_symmetry.space_group_name_H-M   'P 1'
#
loop_
_entity.id
_entity.type
_entity.pdbx_description
1 polymer ?
#
loop_
_entity_poly.entity_id
_entity_poly.type
_entity_poly.pdbx_seq_one_letter_code
_entity_poly.pdbx_strand_id
1 'polypeptide(L)'
;MIEYFELGERLDSSGRDSLYPQTISLLKACENHPYVTVRELRFSEINDNRSEYLIIDAADGTVASGNQARIRRKERLAIEVNPKSSIPILVHALRKDFPVLSHQHAGEPGSPRILCLYEASWSAVERSWTPERFLERIFWWLRESAELHLHREDQPLEQLFYLSPYQLILPANYPDYHHVTDNKLSLQMVSEGRPIILRAVPEQDTSSVKPFRLLTIAVPPVDVSTVATYPDNLGKLEEQLNEWGSELLKPLTDAVYEAIPSDGIRPTSGKGEGLLILLWIPRLRNGETERTDVMGYVVQSSLGELATALDMLAPKNERGVQHRVRLLGGSISTKWRQLPLLPVEIRSAMKATHARDISAVDSESAAFRGILAGVGALGSTLADIWIRMGWGTWTFIDPDRLLPHNLSRHIGFDCHIGVFLPPYFQTGVVS
;
A
#
# COMPACT_ATOMS: atom_id res chain seq x y z
N MET A 1 -26.71 21.20 -9.90
CA MET A 1 -25.60 21.58 -10.80
C MET A 1 -24.48 20.57 -10.56
N ILE A 2 -23.80 20.07 -11.59
CA ILE A 2 -22.71 19.10 -11.40
C ILE A 2 -21.42 19.88 -11.14
N GLU A 3 -20.75 19.57 -10.05
CA GLU A 3 -19.46 20.17 -9.73
C GLU A 3 -18.31 19.27 -10.18
N TYR A 4 -17.27 19.91 -10.71
CA TYR A 4 -16.03 19.24 -11.13
C TYR A 4 -14.85 19.83 -10.38
N PHE A 5 -13.84 19.02 -10.13
CA PHE A 5 -12.51 19.48 -9.76
C PHE A 5 -11.85 20.14 -10.97
N GLU A 6 -11.01 21.14 -10.70
CA GLU A 6 -10.17 21.78 -11.70
C GLU A 6 -8.71 21.43 -11.40
N LEU A 7 -8.07 20.73 -12.34
CA LEU A 7 -6.67 20.33 -12.22
C LEU A 7 -5.79 21.28 -13.03
N GLY A 8 -4.79 21.87 -12.39
CA GLY A 8 -3.82 22.75 -13.04
C GLY A 8 -4.44 23.98 -13.73
N GLU A 9 -3.63 24.63 -14.55
CA GLU A 9 -3.99 25.81 -15.33
C GLU A 9 -4.32 25.42 -16.78
N ARG A 10 -5.23 26.16 -17.42
CA ARG A 10 -5.60 25.91 -18.80
C ARG A 10 -4.45 26.25 -19.74
N LEU A 11 -4.16 25.36 -20.68
CA LEU A 11 -3.12 25.56 -21.68
C LEU A 11 -3.69 26.33 -22.88
N ASP A 12 -3.14 27.51 -23.15
CA ASP A 12 -3.47 28.30 -24.34
C ASP A 12 -2.95 27.63 -25.62
N SER A 13 -3.51 28.02 -26.77
CA SER A 13 -3.19 27.43 -28.08
C SER A 13 -1.71 27.47 -28.46
N SER A 14 -0.93 28.45 -27.96
CA SER A 14 0.51 28.56 -28.17
C SER A 14 1.35 27.57 -27.36
N GLY A 15 0.79 26.94 -26.32
CA GLY A 15 1.51 25.98 -25.46
C GLY A 15 1.58 24.56 -26.03
N ARG A 16 0.82 24.27 -27.10
CA ARG A 16 0.67 22.91 -27.67
C ARG A 16 1.95 22.35 -28.28
N ASP A 17 2.89 23.20 -28.71
CA ASP A 17 4.16 22.78 -29.29
C ASP A 17 5.14 22.22 -28.25
N SER A 18 4.84 22.40 -26.96
CA SER A 18 5.65 21.94 -25.83
C SER A 18 5.12 20.68 -25.13
N LEU A 19 4.08 20.04 -25.70
CA LEU A 19 3.44 18.88 -25.09
C LEU A 19 4.33 17.64 -25.12
N TYR A 20 4.15 16.75 -24.15
CA TYR A 20 4.80 15.44 -24.19
C TYR A 20 4.31 14.62 -25.41
N PRO A 21 5.18 13.80 -26.03
CA PRO A 21 4.80 12.94 -27.15
C PRO A 21 3.59 12.04 -26.85
N GLN A 22 3.49 11.53 -25.61
CA GLN A 22 2.37 10.73 -25.14
C GLN A 22 1.07 11.54 -25.12
N THR A 23 1.11 12.80 -24.65
CA THR A 23 -0.04 13.71 -24.64
C THR A 23 -0.54 14.00 -26.05
N ILE A 24 0.38 14.25 -27.00
CA ILE A 24 0.03 14.47 -28.40
C ILE A 24 -0.64 13.23 -29.00
N SER A 25 -0.11 12.04 -28.70
CA SER A 25 -0.65 10.77 -29.21
C SER A 25 -2.04 10.46 -28.62
N LEU A 26 -2.23 10.71 -27.32
CA LEU A 26 -3.52 10.59 -26.64
C LEU A 26 -4.55 11.60 -27.17
N LEU A 27 -4.14 12.85 -27.38
CA LEU A 27 -5.02 13.88 -27.96
C LEU A 27 -5.55 13.44 -29.33
N LYS A 28 -4.66 12.98 -30.22
CA LYS A 28 -5.04 12.46 -31.55
C LYS A 28 -6.00 11.27 -31.45
N ALA A 29 -5.72 10.32 -30.56
CA ALA A 29 -6.60 9.17 -30.35
C ALA A 29 -7.97 9.59 -29.82
N CYS A 30 -8.03 10.54 -28.88
CA CYS A 30 -9.27 11.08 -28.35
C CYS A 30 -10.09 11.85 -29.40
N GLU A 31 -9.44 12.67 -30.22
CA GLU A 31 -10.08 13.43 -31.32
C GLU A 31 -10.67 12.50 -32.39
N ASN A 32 -10.05 11.34 -32.61
CA ASN A 32 -10.51 10.33 -33.56
C ASN A 32 -11.52 9.32 -32.96
N HIS A 33 -11.77 9.35 -31.64
CA HIS A 33 -12.60 8.36 -30.97
C HIS A 33 -14.07 8.82 -30.91
N PRO A 34 -15.05 8.05 -31.43
CA PRO A 34 -16.44 8.52 -31.58
C PRO A 34 -17.17 8.77 -30.25
N TYR A 35 -16.69 8.17 -29.16
CA TYR A 35 -17.31 8.25 -27.83
C TYR A 35 -16.57 9.16 -26.85
N VAL A 36 -15.58 9.92 -27.33
CA VAL A 36 -14.80 10.86 -26.53
C VAL A 36 -15.01 12.27 -27.06
N THR A 37 -15.21 13.24 -26.17
CA THR A 37 -15.20 14.66 -26.52
C THR A 37 -14.08 15.35 -25.75
N VAL A 38 -13.04 15.80 -26.45
CA VAL A 38 -11.97 16.62 -25.87
C VAL A 38 -12.53 18.00 -25.52
N ARG A 39 -12.31 18.44 -24.29
CA ARG A 39 -12.77 19.75 -23.78
C ARG A 39 -11.65 20.78 -23.83
N GLU A 40 -10.53 20.45 -23.20
CA GLU A 40 -9.40 21.35 -23.08
C GLU A 40 -8.15 20.58 -22.65
N LEU A 41 -7.00 21.25 -22.78
CA LEU A 41 -5.73 20.83 -22.21
C LEU A 41 -5.42 21.72 -21.02
N ARG A 42 -4.87 21.13 -19.97
CA ARG A 42 -4.40 21.83 -18.78
C ARG A 42 -3.01 21.33 -18.42
N PHE A 43 -2.29 22.06 -17.59
CA PHE A 43 -1.00 21.62 -17.06
C PHE A 43 -0.79 22.13 -15.64
N SER A 44 0.07 21.46 -14.89
CA SER A 44 0.57 21.94 -13.61
C SER A 44 2.07 21.68 -13.55
N GLU A 45 2.83 22.64 -13.05
CA GLU A 45 4.27 22.51 -12.93
C GLU A 45 4.73 22.94 -11.54
N ILE A 46 5.36 22.03 -10.82
CA ILE A 46 5.87 22.26 -9.47
C ILE A 46 7.30 21.74 -9.41
N ASN A 47 8.28 22.60 -9.10
CA ASN A 47 9.68 22.22 -8.97
C ASN A 47 10.22 21.42 -10.19
N ASP A 48 9.98 21.92 -11.41
CA ASP A 48 10.35 21.25 -12.68
C ASP A 48 9.66 19.89 -12.90
N ASN A 49 8.65 19.54 -12.08
CA ASN A 49 7.78 18.39 -12.31
C ASN A 49 6.48 18.85 -12.96
N ARG A 50 6.38 18.65 -14.27
CA ARG A 50 5.21 19.03 -15.09
C ARG A 50 4.29 17.83 -15.32
N SER A 51 3.02 18.01 -15.00
CA SER A 51 1.93 17.12 -15.37
C SER A 51 1.04 17.81 -16.39
N GLU A 52 0.68 17.11 -17.46
CA GLU A 52 -0.24 17.57 -18.51
C GLU A 52 -1.56 16.84 -18.40
N TYR A 53 -2.69 17.53 -18.54
CA TYR A 53 -4.02 16.95 -18.39
C TYR A 53 -4.83 17.15 -19.66
N LEU A 54 -5.30 16.05 -20.24
CA LEU A 54 -6.29 16.05 -21.31
C LEU A 54 -7.68 15.88 -20.71
N ILE A 55 -8.48 16.95 -20.71
CA ILE A 55 -9.83 16.93 -20.16
C ILE A 55 -10.79 16.41 -21.22
N ILE A 56 -11.46 15.30 -20.92
CA ILE A 56 -12.40 14.65 -21.83
C ILE A 56 -13.75 14.43 -21.16
N ASP A 57 -14.81 14.41 -21.97
CA ASP A 57 -16.02 13.70 -21.60
C ASP A 57 -16.02 12.32 -22.28
N ALA A 58 -16.16 11.26 -21.49
CA ALA A 58 -16.23 9.87 -21.96
C ALA A 58 -17.68 9.35 -21.88
N ALA A 59 -18.24 8.90 -23.02
CA ALA A 59 -19.60 8.38 -23.10
C ALA A 59 -19.81 7.40 -24.27
N ASP A 60 -19.63 6.09 -24.03
CA ASP A 60 -19.84 5.04 -25.05
C ASP A 60 -21.27 4.44 -25.05
N GLY A 61 -22.15 4.95 -24.17
CA GLY A 61 -23.54 4.52 -24.06
C GLY A 61 -23.76 3.18 -23.34
N THR A 62 -22.69 2.48 -22.95
CA THR A 62 -22.77 1.12 -22.36
C THR A 62 -23.07 1.12 -20.86
N VAL A 63 -22.83 2.23 -20.17
CA VAL A 63 -23.23 2.40 -18.77
C VAL A 63 -24.74 2.65 -18.68
N ALA A 64 -25.44 1.84 -17.90
CA ALA A 64 -26.87 1.98 -17.65
C ALA A 64 -27.18 3.19 -16.76
N SER A 65 -28.32 3.85 -16.99
CA SER A 65 -28.78 4.93 -16.11
C SER A 65 -29.26 4.36 -14.78
N GLY A 66 -28.82 4.94 -13.66
CA GLY A 66 -29.24 4.50 -12.33
C GLY A 66 -28.59 3.19 -11.89
N ASN A 67 -27.45 2.80 -12.48
CA ASN A 67 -26.66 1.67 -11.98
C ASN A 67 -26.29 1.85 -10.50
N GLN A 68 -26.09 0.72 -9.81
CA GLN A 68 -25.89 0.67 -8.37
C GLN A 68 -24.62 1.42 -7.93
N ALA A 69 -23.57 1.40 -8.76
CA ALA A 69 -22.32 2.10 -8.50
C ALA A 69 -22.43 3.63 -8.62
N ARG A 70 -23.51 4.18 -9.19
CA ARG A 70 -23.72 5.62 -9.46
C ARG A 70 -22.70 6.22 -10.44
N ILE A 71 -22.21 5.43 -11.38
CA ILE A 71 -21.46 5.93 -12.54
C ILE A 71 -22.43 6.57 -13.52
N ARG A 72 -22.10 7.74 -14.07
CA ARG A 72 -22.95 8.39 -15.07
C ARG A 72 -22.62 7.88 -16.46
N ARG A 73 -23.62 7.89 -17.35
CA ARG A 73 -23.44 7.52 -18.77
C ARG A 73 -22.42 8.41 -19.51
N LYS A 74 -22.16 9.59 -18.95
CA LYS A 74 -21.16 10.55 -19.39
C LYS A 74 -20.38 11.01 -18.17
N GLU A 75 -19.12 10.63 -18.08
CA GLU A 75 -18.20 11.07 -17.03
C GLU A 75 -17.17 12.05 -17.60
N ARG A 76 -16.83 13.07 -16.81
CA ARG A 76 -15.73 13.98 -17.13
C ARG A 76 -14.46 13.48 -16.48
N LEU A 77 -13.45 13.21 -17.29
CA LEU A 77 -12.18 12.65 -16.87
C LEU A 77 -11.04 13.60 -17.25
N ALA A 78 -9.96 13.57 -16.48
CA ALA A 78 -8.68 14.11 -16.92
C ALA A 78 -7.68 12.96 -17.09
N ILE A 79 -7.12 12.83 -18.29
CA ILE A 79 -5.98 11.93 -18.52
C ILE A 79 -4.72 12.73 -18.22
N GLU A 80 -4.07 12.42 -17.11
CA GLU A 80 -2.78 13.00 -16.73
C GLU A 80 -1.65 12.28 -17.45
N VAL A 81 -0.66 13.04 -17.93
CA VAL A 81 0.60 12.56 -18.48
C VAL A 81 1.75 13.24 -17.74
N ASN A 82 2.57 12.45 -17.07
CA ASN A 82 3.79 12.88 -16.41
C ASN A 82 4.89 11.81 -16.53
N PRO A 83 5.83 11.95 -17.50
CA PRO A 83 6.91 10.98 -17.70
C PRO A 83 7.89 10.81 -16.52
N LYS A 84 7.90 11.75 -15.55
CA LYS A 84 8.72 11.65 -14.34
C LYS A 84 8.02 10.86 -13.21
N SER A 85 6.75 10.50 -13.38
CA SER A 85 5.98 9.68 -12.43
C SER A 85 6.26 8.18 -12.58
N SER A 86 6.09 7.41 -11.50
CA SER A 86 6.17 5.94 -11.52
C SER A 86 5.08 5.30 -12.37
N ILE A 87 3.91 5.93 -12.42
CA ILE A 87 2.83 5.64 -13.37
C ILE A 87 2.66 6.89 -14.23
N PRO A 88 3.23 6.91 -15.46
CA PRO A 88 3.28 8.11 -16.27
C PRO A 88 1.93 8.60 -16.80
N ILE A 89 0.91 7.75 -16.81
CA ILE A 89 -0.40 8.07 -17.37
C ILE A 89 -1.48 7.63 -16.38
N LEU A 90 -2.25 8.59 -15.87
CA LEU A 90 -3.32 8.38 -14.89
C LEU A 90 -4.65 8.94 -15.37
N VAL A 91 -5.76 8.43 -14.83
CA VAL A 91 -7.11 8.91 -15.17
C VAL A 91 -7.81 9.39 -13.91
N HIS A 92 -8.18 10.66 -13.89
CA HIS A 92 -8.84 11.33 -12.78
C HIS A 92 -10.33 11.51 -13.09
N ALA A 93 -11.21 10.99 -12.26
CA ALA A 93 -12.64 11.24 -12.32
C ALA A 93 -12.96 12.61 -11.69
N LEU A 94 -13.19 13.62 -12.53
CA LEU A 94 -13.26 15.02 -12.09
C LEU A 94 -14.56 15.37 -11.36
N ARG A 95 -15.60 14.55 -11.47
CA ARG A 95 -16.87 14.81 -10.82
C ARG A 95 -16.71 14.72 -9.29
N LYS A 96 -17.04 15.78 -8.55
CA LYS A 96 -16.78 15.84 -7.09
C LYS A 96 -17.54 14.77 -6.28
N ASP A 97 -18.72 14.37 -6.75
CA ASP A 97 -19.53 13.30 -6.15
C ASP A 97 -19.29 11.93 -6.80
N PHE A 98 -18.14 11.72 -7.46
CA PHE A 98 -17.79 10.41 -8.04
C PHE A 98 -17.70 9.34 -6.94
N PRO A 99 -18.29 8.16 -7.14
CA PRO A 99 -18.39 7.12 -6.11
C PRO A 99 -17.01 6.56 -5.72
N VAL A 100 -16.91 6.13 -4.46
CA VAL A 100 -15.82 5.26 -4.00
C VAL A 100 -16.10 3.85 -4.54
N LEU A 101 -15.16 3.32 -5.30
CA LEU A 101 -15.28 2.02 -5.95
C LEU A 101 -13.94 1.28 -5.87
N SER A 102 -14.02 -0.02 -6.11
CA SER A 102 -12.92 -0.92 -6.43
C SER A 102 -12.01 -0.41 -7.55
N HIS A 103 -10.75 -0.85 -7.57
CA HIS A 103 -9.74 -0.43 -8.55
C HIS A 103 -9.61 1.10 -8.70
N GLN A 104 -9.47 1.80 -7.57
CA GLN A 104 -9.07 3.20 -7.53
C GLN A 104 -7.71 3.34 -6.84
N HIS A 105 -6.85 4.25 -7.30
CA HIS A 105 -5.64 4.58 -6.55
C HIS A 105 -5.98 5.45 -5.34
N ALA A 106 -5.17 5.33 -4.30
CA ALA A 106 -5.13 6.31 -3.22
C ALA A 106 -4.80 7.71 -3.77
N GLY A 107 -5.57 8.71 -3.36
CA GLY A 107 -5.35 10.11 -3.71
C GLY A 107 -5.35 10.99 -2.47
N GLU A 108 -4.85 12.22 -2.61
CA GLU A 108 -4.86 13.21 -1.53
C GLU A 108 -6.31 13.58 -1.12
N PRO A 109 -6.55 13.92 0.16
CA PRO A 109 -7.86 14.39 0.60
C PRO A 109 -8.33 15.58 -0.25
N GLY A 110 -9.57 15.53 -0.73
CA GLY A 110 -10.15 16.61 -1.53
C GLY A 110 -9.66 16.67 -2.99
N SER A 111 -9.00 15.63 -3.49
CA SER A 111 -8.62 15.49 -4.89
C SER A 111 -9.56 14.55 -5.67
N PRO A 112 -9.55 14.58 -7.02
CA PRO A 112 -10.30 13.62 -7.84
C PRO A 112 -9.97 12.17 -7.52
N ARG A 113 -10.93 11.27 -7.69
CA ARG A 113 -10.66 9.83 -7.63
C ARG A 113 -9.84 9.42 -8.84
N ILE A 114 -8.82 8.60 -8.64
CA ILE A 114 -7.90 8.17 -9.69
C ILE A 114 -8.21 6.71 -10.02
N LEU A 115 -8.45 6.40 -11.30
CA LEU A 115 -8.82 5.05 -11.74
C LEU A 115 -7.57 4.17 -11.85
N CYS A 116 -7.61 2.98 -11.27
CA CYS A 116 -6.59 1.96 -11.45
C CYS A 116 -6.97 1.07 -12.64
N LEU A 117 -6.37 1.33 -13.81
CA LEU A 117 -6.71 0.62 -15.04
C LEU A 117 -5.98 -0.72 -15.20
N TYR A 118 -4.82 -0.88 -14.55
CA TYR A 118 -3.95 -2.04 -14.71
C TYR A 118 -3.49 -2.56 -13.36
N GLU A 119 -3.43 -3.89 -13.22
CA GLU A 119 -2.87 -4.56 -12.04
C GLU A 119 -1.34 -4.76 -12.14
N ALA A 120 -0.80 -4.70 -13.37
CA ALA A 120 0.63 -4.87 -13.63
C ALA A 120 1.39 -3.54 -13.53
N SER A 121 2.70 -3.60 -13.26
CA SER A 121 3.58 -2.42 -13.27
C SER A 121 3.60 -1.74 -14.63
N TRP A 122 3.85 -0.42 -14.65
CA TRP A 122 3.96 0.34 -15.90
C TRP A 122 4.96 -0.29 -16.87
N SER A 123 6.11 -0.77 -16.39
CA SER A 123 7.14 -1.44 -17.22
C SER A 123 6.66 -2.70 -17.96
N ALA A 124 5.61 -3.35 -17.48
CA ALA A 124 4.95 -4.46 -18.16
C ALA A 124 3.89 -3.95 -19.14
N VAL A 125 3.06 -3.00 -18.70
CA VAL A 125 1.98 -2.40 -19.50
C VAL A 125 2.53 -1.70 -20.74
N GLU A 126 3.59 -0.89 -20.58
CA GLU A 126 4.22 -0.05 -21.59
C GLU A 126 4.57 -0.82 -22.88
N ARG A 127 4.95 -2.10 -22.76
CA ARG A 127 5.33 -2.96 -23.90
C ARG A 127 4.21 -3.19 -24.91
N SER A 128 2.96 -3.02 -24.47
CA SER A 128 1.77 -3.28 -25.28
C SER A 128 0.78 -2.11 -25.30
N TRP A 129 1.19 -1.00 -24.67
CA TRP A 129 0.36 0.18 -24.47
C TRP A 129 0.24 0.98 -25.77
N THR A 130 -0.99 1.35 -26.12
CA THR A 130 -1.29 2.35 -27.15
C THR A 130 -2.40 3.27 -26.64
N PRO A 131 -2.49 4.50 -27.14
CA PRO A 131 -3.57 5.42 -26.79
C PRO A 131 -4.97 4.81 -26.98
N GLU A 132 -5.19 4.06 -28.07
CA GLU A 132 -6.48 3.45 -28.41
C GLU A 132 -6.86 2.36 -27.40
N ARG A 133 -5.94 1.44 -27.11
CA ARG A 133 -6.14 0.39 -26.09
C ARG A 133 -6.36 0.99 -24.70
N PHE A 134 -5.69 2.10 -24.40
CA PHE A 134 -5.86 2.82 -23.15
C PHE A 134 -7.28 3.41 -23.03
N LEU A 135 -7.80 4.03 -24.09
CA LEU A 135 -9.18 4.53 -24.11
C LEU A 135 -10.20 3.39 -23.97
N GLU A 136 -10.01 2.28 -24.69
CA GLU A 136 -10.84 1.07 -24.53
C GLU A 136 -10.83 0.57 -23.08
N ARG A 137 -9.67 0.61 -22.42
CA ARG A 137 -9.52 0.22 -21.01
C ARG A 137 -10.28 1.15 -20.07
N ILE A 138 -10.32 2.46 -20.33
CA ILE A 138 -11.14 3.41 -19.57
C ILE A 138 -12.63 3.06 -19.68
N PHE A 139 -13.12 2.81 -20.89
CA PHE A 139 -14.53 2.46 -21.11
C PHE A 139 -14.90 1.12 -20.46
N TRP A 140 -14.03 0.12 -20.60
CA TRP A 140 -14.17 -1.15 -19.90
C TRP A 140 -14.25 -0.96 -18.38
N TRP A 141 -13.32 -0.17 -17.81
CA TRP A 141 -13.31 0.10 -16.37
C TRP A 141 -14.61 0.75 -15.90
N LEU A 142 -15.11 1.77 -16.61
CA LEU A 142 -16.37 2.46 -16.27
C LEU A 142 -17.58 1.52 -16.36
N ARG A 143 -17.60 0.61 -17.34
CA ARG A 143 -18.67 -0.36 -17.54
C ARG A 143 -18.69 -1.43 -16.44
N GLU A 144 -17.56 -2.10 -16.21
CA GLU A 144 -17.48 -3.14 -15.19
C GLU A 144 -17.67 -2.58 -13.78
N SER A 145 -17.20 -1.35 -13.54
CA SER A 145 -17.46 -0.65 -12.28
C SER A 145 -18.93 -0.32 -12.08
N ALA A 146 -19.67 0.02 -13.15
CA ALA A 146 -21.09 0.36 -13.06
C ALA A 146 -21.92 -0.84 -12.56
N GLU A 147 -21.52 -2.04 -12.98
CA GLU A 147 -22.13 -3.32 -12.60
C GLU A 147 -21.47 -3.97 -11.38
N LEU A 148 -20.47 -3.33 -10.75
CA LEU A 148 -19.69 -3.85 -9.61
C LEU A 148 -18.97 -5.18 -9.89
N HIS A 149 -18.59 -5.44 -11.15
CA HIS A 149 -17.93 -6.67 -11.59
C HIS A 149 -16.41 -6.64 -11.56
N LEU A 150 -15.79 -5.49 -11.25
CA LEU A 150 -14.33 -5.39 -11.24
C LEU A 150 -13.68 -6.27 -10.17
N HIS A 151 -14.30 -6.37 -8.97
CA HIS A 151 -13.86 -7.35 -7.98
C HIS A 151 -14.54 -8.69 -8.22
N ARG A 152 -13.75 -9.76 -8.20
CA ARG A 152 -14.28 -11.12 -8.09
C ARG A 152 -14.56 -11.43 -6.61
N GLU A 153 -15.62 -12.17 -6.32
CA GLU A 153 -16.00 -12.53 -4.94
C GLU A 153 -14.87 -13.26 -4.18
N ASP A 154 -14.05 -14.04 -4.88
CA ASP A 154 -12.93 -14.80 -4.29
C ASP A 154 -11.60 -14.00 -4.23
N GLN A 155 -11.58 -12.73 -4.67
CA GLN A 155 -10.38 -11.91 -4.65
C GLN A 155 -10.11 -11.39 -3.22
N PRO A 156 -8.85 -11.31 -2.77
CA PRO A 156 -8.45 -10.45 -1.66
C PRO A 156 -9.06 -9.06 -1.77
N LEU A 157 -9.38 -8.40 -0.63
CA LEU A 157 -9.55 -6.95 -0.66
C LEU A 157 -8.33 -6.43 -1.40
N GLU A 158 -8.57 -5.81 -2.55
CA GLU A 158 -7.46 -5.37 -3.36
C GLU A 158 -6.58 -4.46 -2.51
N GLN A 159 -5.29 -4.74 -2.53
CA GLN A 159 -4.30 -3.78 -2.06
C GLN A 159 -4.29 -2.66 -3.10
N LEU A 160 -5.24 -1.72 -3.01
CA LEU A 160 -5.49 -0.62 -3.94
C LEU A 160 -4.37 0.46 -3.93
N PHE A 161 -3.11 0.04 -3.75
CA PHE A 161 -2.04 0.89 -3.27
C PHE A 161 -0.85 0.96 -4.20
N TYR A 162 -1.04 0.82 -5.52
CA TYR A 162 0.05 0.99 -6.50
C TYR A 162 0.75 2.37 -6.42
N LEU A 163 0.18 3.35 -5.71
CA LEU A 163 0.73 4.69 -5.50
C LEU A 163 0.82 5.12 -4.02
N SER A 164 0.65 4.21 -3.06
CA SER A 164 0.88 4.60 -1.66
C SER A 164 2.32 5.09 -1.47
N PRO A 165 2.56 6.23 -0.81
CA PRO A 165 3.91 6.68 -0.50
C PRO A 165 4.60 5.81 0.57
N TYR A 166 3.86 4.87 1.19
CA TYR A 166 4.35 3.93 2.20
C TYR A 166 4.05 2.48 1.82
N GLN A 167 5.02 1.62 2.05
CA GLN A 167 4.86 0.17 2.01
C GLN A 167 5.28 -0.43 3.35
N LEU A 168 4.53 -1.41 3.85
CA LEU A 168 4.85 -2.17 5.05
C LEU A 168 4.93 -3.67 4.74
N ILE A 169 6.09 -4.26 5.00
CA ILE A 169 6.32 -5.71 4.89
C ILE A 169 6.11 -6.34 6.27
N LEU A 170 5.04 -7.12 6.42
CA LEU A 170 4.73 -7.91 7.60
C LEU A 170 5.50 -9.24 7.61
N PRO A 171 5.82 -9.82 8.78
CA PRO A 171 6.44 -11.13 8.86
C PRO A 171 5.50 -12.22 8.33
N ALA A 172 6.03 -13.36 7.92
CA ALA A 172 5.21 -14.43 7.33
C ALA A 172 4.16 -14.89 8.33
N ASN A 173 4.53 -15.01 9.60
CA ASN A 173 3.66 -15.40 10.70
C ASN A 173 2.92 -14.21 11.35
N TYR A 174 2.68 -13.11 10.61
CA TYR A 174 1.98 -11.94 11.14
C TYR A 174 0.66 -12.27 11.88
N PRO A 175 -0.19 -13.24 11.48
CA PRO A 175 -1.43 -13.53 12.21
C PRO A 175 -1.21 -13.93 13.67
N ASP A 176 -0.04 -14.45 14.04
CA ASP A 176 0.28 -14.82 15.42
C ASP A 176 0.37 -13.59 16.35
N TYR A 177 0.56 -12.40 15.78
CA TYR A 177 0.65 -11.13 16.50
C TYR A 177 -0.72 -10.47 16.71
N HIS A 178 -1.80 -11.07 16.22
CA HIS A 178 -3.16 -10.52 16.32
C HIS A 178 -3.74 -10.65 17.75
N HIS A 179 -3.26 -11.61 18.56
CA HIS A 179 -3.92 -12.01 19.80
C HIS A 179 -3.05 -12.00 21.06
N VAL A 180 -1.78 -11.61 20.98
CA VAL A 180 -0.82 -11.81 22.09
C VAL A 180 -0.33 -10.46 22.61
N THR A 181 -0.65 -10.15 23.87
CA THR A 181 -0.18 -8.93 24.57
C THR A 181 1.34 -8.85 24.69
N ASP A 182 2.02 -10.00 24.60
CA ASP A 182 3.46 -10.15 24.81
C ASP A 182 4.27 -10.15 23.50
N ASN A 183 3.62 -10.31 22.34
CA ASN A 183 4.31 -10.31 21.03
C ASN A 183 3.99 -9.03 20.27
N LYS A 184 4.88 -8.06 20.41
CA LYS A 184 4.76 -6.78 19.70
C LYS A 184 5.62 -6.76 18.46
N LEU A 185 5.16 -6.01 17.46
CA LEU A 185 5.93 -5.72 16.26
C LEU A 185 6.54 -4.32 16.37
N SER A 186 7.80 -4.21 15.98
CA SER A 186 8.49 -2.94 15.78
C SER A 186 8.72 -2.70 14.29
N LEU A 187 8.78 -1.42 13.90
CA LEU A 187 8.97 -1.03 12.51
C LEU A 187 10.42 -0.63 12.25
N GLN A 188 11.04 -1.29 11.28
CA GLN A 188 12.36 -0.95 10.77
C GLN A 188 12.22 -0.31 9.39
N MET A 189 12.95 0.78 9.18
CA MET A 189 13.01 1.41 7.87
C MET A 189 13.99 0.65 6.97
N VAL A 190 13.49 0.20 5.82
CA VAL A 190 14.27 -0.53 4.82
C VAL A 190 14.72 0.41 3.69
N SER A 191 13.88 1.38 3.33
CA SER A 191 14.17 2.36 2.28
C SER A 191 13.50 3.70 2.59
N GLU A 192 14.25 4.79 2.43
CA GLU A 192 13.78 6.19 2.49
C GLU A 192 13.30 6.72 1.13
N GLY A 193 13.27 5.86 0.10
CA GLY A 193 12.85 6.22 -1.25
C GLY A 193 11.36 6.53 -1.39
N ARG A 194 10.87 6.55 -2.63
CA ARG A 194 9.44 6.60 -2.93
C ARG A 194 9.03 5.30 -3.62
N PRO A 195 8.24 4.42 -2.97
CA PRO A 195 7.68 4.57 -1.62
C PRO A 195 8.73 4.40 -0.50
N ILE A 196 8.42 4.94 0.69
CA ILE A 196 9.14 4.62 1.94
C ILE A 196 8.76 3.19 2.31
N ILE A 197 9.76 2.32 2.49
CA ILE A 197 9.54 0.90 2.79
C ILE A 197 9.87 0.64 4.26
N LEU A 198 8.88 0.15 4.99
CA LEU A 198 8.97 -0.31 6.36
C LEU A 198 8.87 -1.83 6.41
N ARG A 199 9.56 -2.46 7.36
CA ARG A 199 9.42 -3.87 7.69
C ARG A 199 9.01 -4.02 9.15
N ALA A 200 7.94 -4.75 9.41
CA ALA A 200 7.58 -5.16 10.75
C ALA A 200 8.42 -6.37 11.15
N VAL A 201 9.07 -6.28 12.31
CA VAL A 201 9.86 -7.35 12.92
C VAL A 201 9.45 -7.53 14.37
N PRO A 202 9.62 -8.73 14.96
CA PRO A 202 9.39 -8.93 16.38
C PRO A 202 10.16 -7.88 17.19
N GLU A 203 9.49 -7.27 18.17
CA GLU A 203 10.13 -6.29 19.05
C GLU A 203 11.23 -6.99 19.86
N GLN A 204 12.46 -6.52 19.72
CA GLN A 204 13.58 -6.88 20.58
C GLN A 204 13.89 -5.69 21.48
N ASP A 205 14.24 -5.94 22.75
CA ASP A 205 14.69 -4.95 23.74
C ASP A 205 16.01 -4.28 23.29
N THR A 206 15.92 -3.43 22.28
CA THR A 206 17.03 -2.64 21.75
C THR A 206 16.64 -1.18 21.86
N SER A 207 17.49 -0.40 22.51
CA SER A 207 17.28 1.01 22.85
C SER A 207 17.45 1.95 21.65
N SER A 208 17.00 1.55 20.46
CA SER A 208 17.03 2.39 19.27
C SER A 208 15.76 3.25 19.18
N VAL A 209 15.92 4.51 18.78
CA VAL A 209 14.80 5.41 18.50
C VAL A 209 14.04 4.85 17.29
N LYS A 210 12.76 4.55 17.47
CA LYS A 210 11.92 3.95 16.43
C LYS A 210 11.29 5.05 15.58
N PRO A 211 11.52 5.08 14.25
CA PRO A 211 10.97 6.12 13.38
C PRO A 211 9.45 6.00 13.19
N PHE A 212 8.87 4.81 13.43
CA PHE A 212 7.43 4.63 13.42
C PHE A 212 6.98 3.77 14.59
N ARG A 213 5.89 4.18 15.23
CA ARG A 213 5.16 3.39 16.22
C ARG A 213 4.01 2.67 15.53
N LEU A 214 3.71 1.46 15.99
CA LEU A 214 2.65 0.63 15.43
C LEU A 214 1.48 0.55 16.41
N LEU A 215 0.29 0.92 15.94
CA LEU A 215 -0.98 0.70 16.64
C LEU A 215 -1.77 -0.37 15.88
N THR A 216 -2.02 -1.51 16.50
CA THR A 216 -2.85 -2.57 15.93
C THR A 216 -4.27 -2.50 16.47
N ILE A 217 -5.26 -2.61 15.59
CA ILE A 217 -6.68 -2.64 15.93
C ILE A 217 -7.30 -3.86 15.26
N ALA A 218 -7.94 -4.71 16.06
CA ALA A 218 -8.77 -5.81 15.58
C ALA A 218 -10.22 -5.34 15.49
N VAL A 219 -10.90 -5.67 14.39
CA VAL A 219 -12.35 -5.44 14.27
C VAL A 219 -13.09 -6.78 14.39
N PRO A 220 -14.34 -6.77 14.87
CA PRO A 220 -15.25 -7.90 14.73
C PRO A 220 -15.33 -8.39 13.28
N PRO A 221 -15.70 -9.66 13.04
CA PRO A 221 -15.81 -10.18 11.69
C PRO A 221 -16.81 -9.39 10.84
N VAL A 222 -16.41 -9.05 9.60
CA VAL A 222 -17.17 -8.22 8.67
C VAL A 222 -17.57 -9.03 7.44
N ASP A 223 -18.81 -8.89 6.97
CA ASP A 223 -19.29 -9.51 5.73
C ASP A 223 -18.44 -9.12 4.51
N VAL A 224 -18.28 -10.06 3.57
CA VAL A 224 -17.40 -9.93 2.38
C VAL A 224 -17.83 -8.80 1.45
N SER A 225 -19.12 -8.46 1.40
CA SER A 225 -19.69 -7.49 0.44
C SER A 225 -19.40 -6.02 0.75
N THR A 226 -18.84 -5.70 1.92
CA THR A 226 -18.55 -4.31 2.30
C THR A 226 -17.26 -3.83 1.64
N VAL A 227 -17.39 -3.06 0.56
CA VAL A 227 -16.28 -2.34 -0.08
C VAL A 227 -15.63 -1.44 0.97
N ALA A 228 -14.37 -1.72 1.28
CA ALA A 228 -13.63 -0.91 2.23
C ALA A 228 -13.39 0.48 1.64
N THR A 229 -13.92 1.51 2.30
CA THR A 229 -13.55 2.89 1.98
C THR A 229 -12.18 3.18 2.58
N TYR A 230 -11.38 4.04 1.95
CA TYR A 230 -10.12 4.52 2.51
C TYR A 230 -10.37 5.83 3.25
N PRO A 231 -10.40 5.82 4.59
CA PRO A 231 -10.55 7.03 5.38
C PRO A 231 -9.30 7.88 5.18
N ASP A 232 -9.52 9.13 4.77
CA ASP A 232 -8.46 10.11 4.51
C ASP A 232 -8.09 10.93 5.76
N ASN A 233 -8.76 10.67 6.89
CA ASN A 233 -8.49 11.27 8.19
C ASN A 233 -8.95 10.34 9.33
N LEU A 234 -8.48 10.62 10.55
CA LEU A 234 -8.79 9.80 11.74
C LEU A 234 -10.30 9.78 12.07
N GLY A 235 -11.04 10.83 11.75
CA GLY A 235 -12.49 10.90 11.99
C GLY A 235 -13.29 9.92 11.15
N LYS A 236 -12.99 9.85 9.85
CA LYS A 236 -13.61 8.86 8.94
C LYS A 236 -13.20 7.43 9.30
N LEU A 237 -11.97 7.23 9.78
CA LEU A 237 -11.52 5.92 10.25
C LEU A 237 -12.29 5.49 11.50
N GLU A 238 -12.49 6.40 12.44
CA GLU A 238 -13.35 6.18 13.62
C GLU A 238 -14.80 5.86 13.22
N GLU A 239 -15.40 6.59 12.28
CA GLU A 239 -16.74 6.31 11.77
C GLU A 239 -16.83 4.89 11.18
N GLN A 240 -15.87 4.52 10.34
CA GLN A 240 -15.80 3.19 9.74
C GLN A 240 -15.58 2.07 10.77
N LEU A 241 -14.72 2.29 11.77
CA LEU A 241 -14.51 1.32 12.85
C LEU A 241 -15.78 1.13 13.68
N ASN A 242 -16.52 2.21 13.95
CA ASN A 242 -17.82 2.14 14.63
C ASN A 242 -18.85 1.34 13.80
N GLU A 243 -18.88 1.52 12.48
CA GLU A 243 -19.72 0.70 11.58
C GLU A 243 -19.35 -0.79 11.64
N TRP A 244 -18.08 -1.12 11.87
CA TRP A 244 -17.59 -2.48 12.07
C TRP A 244 -17.68 -2.98 13.52
N GLY A 245 -18.24 -2.20 14.45
CA GLY A 245 -18.37 -2.58 15.85
C GLY A 245 -17.07 -2.49 16.68
N SER A 246 -16.13 -1.65 16.26
CA SER A 246 -14.86 -1.34 16.95
C SER A 246 -14.73 0.16 17.22
N GLU A 247 -13.62 0.61 17.83
CA GLU A 247 -13.35 2.02 18.13
C GLU A 247 -11.86 2.38 17.89
N LEU A 248 -11.59 3.63 17.47
CA LEU A 248 -10.23 4.15 17.32
C LEU A 248 -9.80 4.96 18.53
N LEU A 249 -10.69 5.78 19.09
CA LEU A 249 -10.32 6.82 20.04
C LEU A 249 -9.55 6.27 21.24
N LYS A 250 -10.07 5.25 21.92
CA LYS A 250 -9.43 4.70 23.11
C LYS A 250 -8.05 4.07 22.79
N PRO A 251 -7.91 3.13 21.84
CA PRO A 251 -6.60 2.60 21.45
C PRO A 251 -5.60 3.68 21.02
N LEU A 252 -6.06 4.70 20.28
CA LEU A 252 -5.24 5.82 19.86
C LEU A 252 -4.75 6.63 21.06
N THR A 253 -5.65 6.95 21.99
CA THR A 253 -5.29 7.71 23.21
C THR A 253 -4.28 6.97 24.07
N ASP A 254 -4.48 5.68 24.31
CA ASP A 254 -3.55 4.87 25.11
C ASP A 254 -2.18 4.77 24.42
N ALA A 255 -2.15 4.54 23.09
CA ALA A 255 -0.90 4.47 22.33
C ALA A 255 -0.11 5.79 22.35
N VAL A 256 -0.79 6.93 22.20
CA VAL A 256 -0.14 8.25 22.25
C VAL A 256 0.35 8.59 23.65
N TYR A 257 -0.45 8.26 24.67
CA TYR A 257 -0.09 8.50 26.06
C TYR A 257 1.17 7.71 26.47
N GLU A 258 1.25 6.43 26.10
CA GLU A 258 2.42 5.60 26.39
C GLU A 258 3.65 5.97 25.54
N ALA A 259 3.44 6.55 24.37
CA ALA A 259 4.52 7.01 23.51
C ALA A 259 5.23 8.28 24.03
N ILE A 260 4.56 9.11 24.83
CA ILE A 260 5.15 10.32 25.39
C ILE A 260 6.05 9.97 26.59
N PRO A 261 7.35 10.30 26.55
CA PRO A 261 8.25 10.10 27.68
C PRO A 261 7.78 10.84 28.94
N SER A 262 8.07 10.26 30.12
CA SER A 262 7.70 10.86 31.41
C SER A 262 8.38 12.20 31.67
N ASP A 263 9.59 12.40 31.14
CA ASP A 263 10.35 13.65 31.16
C ASP A 263 9.80 14.72 30.20
N GLY A 264 8.79 14.37 29.40
CA GLY A 264 8.03 15.26 28.54
C GLY A 264 8.63 15.41 27.14
N ILE A 265 7.91 16.10 26.27
CA ILE A 265 8.32 16.38 24.89
C ILE A 265 8.57 17.87 24.69
N ARG A 266 9.50 18.22 23.81
CA ARG A 266 9.59 19.56 23.22
C ARG A 266 8.79 19.61 21.92
N PRO A 267 8.17 20.74 21.55
CA PRO A 267 7.38 20.86 20.31
C PRO A 267 8.16 20.54 19.02
N THR A 268 9.50 20.62 19.05
CA THR A 268 10.38 20.28 17.92
C THR A 268 10.89 18.84 17.93
N SER A 269 10.65 18.08 19.01
CA SER A 269 10.95 16.64 19.10
C SER A 269 9.82 15.85 18.43
N GLY A 270 10.17 14.89 17.57
CA GLY A 270 9.20 14.10 16.81
C GLY A 270 9.27 14.27 15.29
N LYS A 271 10.20 15.09 14.76
CA LYS A 271 10.58 15.01 13.33
C LYS A 271 11.18 13.63 13.08
N GLY A 272 10.38 12.74 12.50
CA GLY A 272 10.77 11.37 12.18
C GLY A 272 10.15 10.28 13.06
N GLU A 273 9.29 10.60 14.05
CA GLU A 273 8.46 9.60 14.76
C GLU A 273 7.01 9.68 14.25
N GLY A 274 6.62 8.75 13.37
CA GLY A 274 5.25 8.62 12.87
C GLY A 274 4.43 7.57 13.62
N LEU A 275 3.11 7.62 13.48
CA LEU A 275 2.20 6.57 13.92
C LEU A 275 1.66 5.83 12.70
N LEU A 276 1.80 4.50 12.68
CA LEU A 276 1.20 3.61 11.70
C LEU A 276 0.10 2.80 12.40
N ILE A 277 -1.11 2.84 11.86
CA ILE A 277 -2.27 2.09 12.31
C ILE A 277 -2.45 0.87 11.40
N LEU A 278 -2.51 -0.32 11.98
CA LEU A 278 -2.84 -1.57 11.29
C LEU A 278 -4.20 -2.08 11.74
N LEU A 279 -5.11 -2.24 10.80
CA LEU A 279 -6.42 -2.84 11.02
C LEU A 279 -6.42 -4.30 10.58
N TRP A 280 -6.98 -5.15 11.43
CA TRP A 280 -7.19 -6.57 11.16
C TRP A 280 -8.67 -6.83 11.00
N ILE A 281 -9.07 -7.30 9.82
CA ILE A 281 -10.47 -7.42 9.41
C ILE A 281 -10.75 -8.89 9.06
N PRO A 282 -11.23 -9.70 10.01
CA PRO A 282 -11.68 -11.05 9.72
C PRO A 282 -12.89 -11.00 8.77
N ARG A 283 -12.86 -11.77 7.69
CA ARG A 283 -13.94 -11.89 6.71
C ARG A 283 -14.63 -13.22 6.87
N LEU A 284 -15.96 -13.19 6.98
CA LEU A 284 -16.77 -14.39 7.10
C LEU A 284 -17.34 -14.82 5.75
N ARG A 285 -17.26 -16.11 5.44
CA ARG A 285 -18.05 -16.76 4.39
C ARG A 285 -18.81 -17.91 5.03
N ASN A 286 -20.13 -17.93 4.87
CA ASN A 286 -21.01 -18.94 5.47
C ASN A 286 -20.85 -19.09 7.00
N GLY A 287 -20.49 -18.01 7.71
CA GLY A 287 -20.33 -18.02 9.17
C GLY A 287 -18.97 -18.49 9.68
N GLU A 288 -18.04 -18.87 8.80
CA GLU A 288 -16.64 -19.19 9.15
C GLU A 288 -15.69 -18.11 8.64
N THR A 289 -14.62 -17.85 9.39
CA THR A 289 -13.57 -16.91 8.96
C THR A 289 -12.81 -17.51 7.77
N GLU A 290 -13.07 -16.98 6.58
CA GLU A 290 -12.43 -17.40 5.33
C GLU A 290 -11.01 -16.82 5.22
N ARG A 291 -10.86 -15.55 5.60
CA ARG A 291 -9.59 -14.80 5.50
C ARG A 291 -9.55 -13.67 6.51
N THR A 292 -8.35 -13.20 6.84
CA THR A 292 -8.15 -11.94 7.57
C THR A 292 -7.48 -10.93 6.64
N ASP A 293 -8.19 -9.85 6.33
CA ASP A 293 -7.62 -8.71 5.60
C ASP A 293 -6.84 -7.80 6.55
N VAL A 294 -5.77 -7.19 6.03
CA VAL A 294 -4.99 -6.20 6.78
C VAL A 294 -4.92 -4.90 6.01
N MET A 295 -5.33 -3.81 6.66
CA MET A 295 -5.21 -2.44 6.13
C MET A 295 -4.23 -1.64 6.97
N GLY A 296 -3.45 -0.76 6.33
CA GLY A 296 -2.51 0.11 7.03
C GLY A 296 -2.73 1.59 6.72
N TYR A 297 -2.48 2.44 7.71
CA TYR A 297 -2.56 3.90 7.60
C TYR A 297 -1.41 4.57 8.33
N VAL A 298 -0.75 5.54 7.71
CA VAL A 298 0.18 6.45 8.38
C VAL A 298 -0.57 7.73 8.77
N VAL A 299 -0.43 8.13 10.03
CA VAL A 299 -0.89 9.45 10.50
C VAL A 299 0.12 10.50 10.06
N GLN A 300 -0.31 11.46 9.23
CA GLN A 300 0.53 12.55 8.73
C GLN A 300 0.71 13.68 9.75
N SER A 301 0.90 13.33 11.01
CA SER A 301 1.11 14.28 12.10
C SER A 301 2.15 13.71 13.05
N SER A 302 3.00 14.58 13.57
CA SER A 302 3.96 14.20 14.60
C SER A 302 3.23 13.73 15.86
N LEU A 303 3.93 12.93 16.67
CA LEU A 303 3.39 12.50 17.97
C LEU A 303 2.95 13.68 18.86
N GLY A 304 3.69 14.80 18.81
CA GLY A 304 3.35 16.02 19.57
C GLY A 304 2.09 16.72 19.06
N GLU A 305 1.90 16.80 17.75
CA GLU A 305 0.66 17.35 17.15
C GLU A 305 -0.54 16.48 17.49
N LEU A 306 -0.39 15.15 17.40
CA LEU A 306 -1.43 14.19 17.76
C LEU A 306 -1.80 14.29 19.24
N ALA A 307 -0.81 14.34 20.13
CA ALA A 307 -1.02 14.53 21.56
C ALA A 307 -1.68 15.88 21.89
N THR A 308 -1.34 16.94 21.17
CA THR A 308 -1.99 18.25 21.29
C THR A 308 -3.45 18.19 20.85
N ALA A 309 -3.74 17.52 19.72
CA ALA A 309 -5.09 17.38 19.21
C ALA A 309 -6.01 16.54 20.12
N LEU A 310 -5.42 15.66 20.92
CA LEU A 310 -6.06 14.83 21.95
C LEU A 310 -6.10 15.50 23.34
N ASP A 311 -5.65 16.75 23.48
CA ASP A 311 -5.54 17.48 24.75
C ASP A 311 -4.72 16.73 25.84
N MET A 312 -3.66 16.04 25.42
CA MET A 312 -2.81 15.21 26.30
C MET A 312 -1.57 15.90 26.83
N LEU A 313 -1.36 17.18 26.51
CA LEU A 313 -0.16 17.90 26.89
C LEU A 313 -0.48 19.04 27.85
N ALA A 314 0.29 19.10 28.95
CA ALA A 314 0.28 20.25 29.85
C ALA A 314 0.81 21.52 29.15
N PRO A 315 0.53 22.72 29.71
CA PRO A 315 1.22 23.94 29.33
C PRO A 315 2.75 23.77 29.41
N LYS A 316 3.47 24.53 28.58
CA LYS A 316 4.94 24.54 28.58
C LYS A 316 5.46 25.00 29.94
N ASN A 317 6.41 24.26 30.50
CA ASN A 317 7.17 24.72 31.66
C ASN A 317 8.20 25.80 31.26
N GLU A 318 8.92 26.35 32.24
CA GLU A 318 9.96 27.38 32.02
C GLU A 318 11.09 26.95 31.04
N ARG A 319 11.28 25.63 30.87
CA ARG A 319 12.26 25.05 29.94
C ARG A 319 11.67 24.71 28.57
N GLY A 320 10.41 25.07 28.31
CA GLY A 320 9.70 24.82 27.05
C GLY A 320 9.25 23.37 26.85
N VAL A 321 9.26 22.53 27.89
CA VAL A 321 8.87 21.12 27.85
C VAL A 321 7.39 20.98 28.24
N GLN A 322 6.68 20.07 27.57
CA GLN A 322 5.29 19.71 27.86
C GLN A 322 5.22 18.27 28.32
N HIS A 323 4.61 18.03 29.49
CA HIS A 323 4.42 16.69 30.04
C HIS A 323 3.06 16.12 29.65
N ARG A 324 2.99 14.79 29.55
CA ARG A 324 1.72 14.09 29.33
C ARG A 324 0.78 14.27 30.52
N VAL A 325 -0.51 14.49 30.23
CA VAL A 325 -1.58 14.56 31.21
C VAL A 325 -2.72 13.62 30.82
N ARG A 326 -3.40 13.03 31.80
CA ARG A 326 -4.69 12.34 31.58
C ARG A 326 -5.81 13.28 32.00
N LEU A 327 -6.76 13.52 31.11
CA LEU A 327 -8.00 14.21 31.46
C LEU A 327 -8.83 13.30 32.38
N LEU A 328 -9.03 13.72 33.62
CA LEU A 328 -9.85 13.00 34.63
C LEU A 328 -11.32 13.44 34.58
N GLY A 329 -11.87 13.61 33.38
CA GLY A 329 -13.22 14.10 33.11
C GLY A 329 -13.27 15.26 32.12
N GLY A 330 -14.40 15.41 31.42
CA GLY A 330 -14.62 16.40 30.36
C GLY A 330 -14.74 15.79 28.96
N SER A 331 -15.17 16.59 27.99
CA SER A 331 -15.22 16.18 26.59
C SER A 331 -13.81 16.12 26.00
N ILE A 332 -13.43 14.98 25.42
CA ILE A 332 -12.21 14.87 24.62
C ILE A 332 -12.35 15.77 23.39
N SER A 333 -11.29 16.52 23.06
CA SER A 333 -11.26 17.33 21.83
C SER A 333 -11.63 16.49 20.62
N THR A 334 -12.32 17.11 19.65
CA THR A 334 -12.63 16.50 18.36
C THR A 334 -11.61 16.87 17.28
N LYS A 335 -10.61 17.69 17.59
CA LYS A 335 -9.60 18.17 16.62
C LYS A 335 -8.81 17.03 15.97
N TRP A 336 -8.54 15.95 16.72
CA TRP A 336 -7.82 14.78 16.21
C TRP A 336 -8.52 14.16 15.01
N ARG A 337 -9.86 14.26 14.90
CA ARG A 337 -10.63 13.71 13.78
C ARG A 337 -10.22 14.28 12.42
N GLN A 338 -9.70 15.51 12.39
CA GLN A 338 -9.28 16.17 11.15
C GLN A 338 -7.85 15.81 10.73
N LEU A 339 -7.09 15.08 11.56
CA LEU A 339 -5.71 14.76 11.24
C LEU A 339 -5.67 13.79 10.04
N PRO A 340 -4.86 14.11 9.01
CA PRO A 340 -4.86 13.35 7.77
C PRO A 340 -4.24 11.96 7.92
N LEU A 341 -4.80 11.01 7.17
CA LEU A 341 -4.31 9.65 7.02
C LEU A 341 -3.87 9.41 5.59
N LEU A 342 -2.75 8.71 5.44
CA LEU A 342 -2.36 8.10 4.18
C LEU A 342 -2.47 6.59 4.27
N PRO A 343 -3.03 5.91 3.27
CA PRO A 343 -2.99 4.47 3.23
C PRO A 343 -1.56 3.94 3.09
N VAL A 344 -1.37 2.66 3.44
CA VAL A 344 -0.10 1.92 3.35
C VAL A 344 -0.32 0.66 2.53
N GLU A 345 0.58 0.40 1.60
CA GLU A 345 0.62 -0.87 0.89
C GLU A 345 1.13 -1.98 1.83
N ILE A 346 0.28 -2.97 2.13
CA ILE A 346 0.66 -4.09 3.01
C ILE A 346 1.20 -5.24 2.17
N ARG A 347 2.41 -5.70 2.45
CA ARG A 347 2.97 -6.94 1.89
C ARG A 347 3.24 -7.90 3.02
N SER A 348 3.09 -9.21 2.80
CA SER A 348 3.54 -10.22 3.76
C SER A 348 4.81 -10.89 3.25
N ALA A 349 5.72 -11.22 4.16
CA ALA A 349 6.83 -12.10 3.83
C ALA A 349 6.30 -13.47 3.36
N MET A 350 7.10 -14.12 2.51
CA MET A 350 6.75 -15.38 1.89
C MET A 350 6.60 -16.49 2.92
N LYS A 351 5.44 -17.17 2.92
CA LYS A 351 5.25 -18.46 3.60
C LYS A 351 5.65 -19.60 2.67
N ALA A 352 6.10 -20.72 3.24
CA ALA A 352 6.39 -21.93 2.46
C ALA A 352 5.19 -22.45 1.66
N THR A 353 3.96 -22.28 2.14
CA THR A 353 2.74 -22.62 1.38
C THR A 353 2.57 -21.74 0.15
N HIS A 354 2.74 -20.43 0.30
CA HIS A 354 2.65 -19.48 -0.81
C HIS A 354 3.81 -19.64 -1.80
N ALA A 355 5.01 -19.95 -1.32
CA ALA A 355 6.17 -20.26 -2.16
C ALA A 355 5.91 -21.47 -3.07
N ARG A 356 5.31 -22.53 -2.51
CA ARG A 356 4.92 -23.72 -3.27
C ARG A 356 3.88 -23.38 -4.34
N ASP A 357 2.85 -22.64 -3.96
CA ASP A 357 1.76 -22.25 -4.86
C ASP A 357 2.27 -21.48 -6.09
N ILE A 358 3.05 -20.41 -5.89
CA ILE A 358 3.61 -19.63 -7.02
C ILE A 358 4.66 -20.40 -7.84
N SER A 359 5.22 -21.47 -7.26
CA SER A 359 6.19 -22.34 -7.93
C SER A 359 5.54 -23.57 -8.56
N ALA A 360 4.21 -23.66 -8.56
CA ALA A 360 3.43 -24.81 -9.04
C ALA A 360 3.87 -26.15 -8.40
N VAL A 361 4.29 -26.09 -7.14
CA VAL A 361 4.60 -27.28 -6.33
C VAL A 361 3.34 -27.74 -5.65
N ASP A 362 2.92 -28.96 -5.95
CA ASP A 362 1.80 -29.59 -5.26
C ASP A 362 2.09 -29.72 -3.77
N SER A 363 1.18 -29.18 -2.95
CA SER A 363 1.35 -29.12 -1.50
C SER A 363 1.28 -30.49 -0.84
N GLU A 364 0.59 -31.46 -1.44
CA GLU A 364 0.47 -32.82 -0.91
C GLU A 364 1.78 -33.60 -1.05
N SER A 365 2.48 -33.42 -2.18
CA SER A 365 3.75 -34.09 -2.46
C SER A 365 5.00 -33.32 -2.00
N ALA A 366 4.86 -32.06 -1.59
CA ALA A 366 6.00 -31.24 -1.18
C ALA A 366 6.62 -31.63 0.18
N ALA A 367 5.90 -32.37 1.01
CA ALA A 367 6.34 -32.70 2.37
C ALA A 367 7.08 -34.05 2.41
N PHE A 368 8.35 -34.06 2.04
CA PHE A 368 9.22 -35.24 2.17
C PHE A 368 10.58 -34.87 2.77
N ARG A 369 11.33 -35.88 3.21
CA ARG A 369 12.73 -35.71 3.64
C ARG A 369 13.66 -36.24 2.55
N GLY A 370 14.53 -35.38 2.04
CA GLY A 370 15.48 -35.70 0.99
C GLY A 370 16.93 -35.61 1.48
N ILE A 371 17.82 -36.36 0.84
CA ILE A 371 19.27 -36.21 1.00
C ILE A 371 19.83 -35.69 -0.32
N LEU A 372 20.56 -34.57 -0.28
CA LEU A 372 21.34 -34.08 -1.40
C LEU A 372 22.82 -34.33 -1.09
N ALA A 373 23.38 -35.35 -1.74
CA ALA A 373 24.80 -35.69 -1.66
C ALA A 373 25.56 -34.96 -2.77
N GLY A 374 26.47 -34.07 -2.37
CA GLY A 374 27.19 -33.15 -3.26
C GLY A 374 26.46 -31.81 -3.40
N VAL A 375 27.08 -30.78 -2.83
CA VAL A 375 26.62 -29.38 -2.83
C VAL A 375 27.65 -28.51 -3.55
N GLY A 376 28.18 -29.06 -4.64
CA GLY A 376 28.99 -28.36 -5.63
C GLY A 376 28.19 -27.31 -6.41
N ALA A 377 28.65 -26.90 -7.58
CA ALA A 377 27.97 -25.89 -8.42
C ALA A 377 26.47 -26.19 -8.67
N LEU A 378 26.16 -27.40 -9.17
CA LEU A 378 24.77 -27.80 -9.44
C LEU A 378 23.98 -28.02 -8.15
N GLY A 379 24.53 -28.80 -7.21
CA GLY A 379 23.86 -29.14 -5.95
C GLY A 379 23.52 -27.90 -5.13
N SER A 380 24.43 -26.93 -5.05
CA SER A 380 24.17 -25.67 -4.36
C SER A 380 23.05 -24.84 -5.00
N THR A 381 22.99 -24.80 -6.33
CA THR A 381 21.93 -24.11 -7.06
C THR A 381 20.57 -24.79 -6.86
N LEU A 382 20.53 -26.13 -6.95
CA LEU A 382 19.30 -26.90 -6.71
C LEU A 382 18.81 -26.72 -5.27
N ALA A 383 19.71 -26.78 -4.29
CA ALA A 383 19.39 -26.57 -2.89
C ALA A 383 18.79 -25.18 -2.63
N ASP A 384 19.37 -24.11 -3.18
CA ASP A 384 18.85 -22.74 -3.03
C ASP A 384 17.42 -22.61 -3.61
N ILE A 385 17.19 -23.16 -4.80
CA ILE A 385 15.87 -23.16 -5.45
C ILE A 385 14.85 -23.94 -4.61
N TRP A 386 15.16 -25.19 -4.24
CA TRP A 386 14.23 -26.07 -3.54
C TRP A 386 13.87 -25.56 -2.14
N ILE A 387 14.82 -24.97 -1.41
CA ILE A 387 14.56 -24.31 -0.13
C ILE A 387 13.62 -23.12 -0.31
N ARG A 388 13.89 -22.23 -1.27
CA ARG A 388 13.05 -21.04 -1.53
C ARG A 388 11.63 -21.40 -1.96
N MET A 389 11.48 -22.49 -2.71
CA MET A 389 10.18 -23.04 -3.11
C MET A 389 9.41 -23.69 -1.95
N GLY A 390 10.07 -24.00 -0.82
CA GLY A 390 9.49 -24.80 0.25
C GLY A 390 9.25 -26.25 -0.17
N TRP A 391 10.06 -26.79 -1.08
CA TRP A 391 9.92 -28.16 -1.60
C TRP A 391 10.85 -29.12 -0.85
N GLY A 392 10.27 -29.98 -0.02
CA GLY A 392 10.98 -30.96 0.80
C GLY A 392 11.74 -30.35 1.98
N THR A 393 12.20 -31.23 2.86
CA THR A 393 13.19 -30.93 3.91
C THR A 393 14.48 -31.66 3.55
N TRP A 394 15.54 -30.89 3.27
CA TRP A 394 16.77 -31.44 2.70
C TRP A 394 17.88 -31.57 3.75
N THR A 395 18.54 -32.72 3.74
CA THR A 395 19.82 -32.94 4.43
C THR A 395 20.94 -32.86 3.40
N PHE A 396 21.89 -31.95 3.62
CA PHE A 396 23.01 -31.71 2.73
C PHE A 396 24.25 -32.47 3.20
N ILE A 397 24.88 -33.21 2.30
CA ILE A 397 26.11 -33.96 2.59
C ILE A 397 27.17 -33.58 1.56
N ASP A 398 28.24 -32.94 2.00
CA ASP A 398 29.40 -32.64 1.17
C ASP A 398 30.68 -32.63 2.02
N PRO A 399 31.71 -33.42 1.69
CA PRO A 399 32.96 -33.44 2.44
C PRO A 399 33.88 -32.25 2.15
N ASP A 400 33.63 -31.50 1.05
CA ASP A 400 34.52 -30.45 0.58
C ASP A 400 34.24 -29.10 1.27
N ARG A 401 35.27 -28.25 1.23
CA ARG A 401 35.20 -26.85 1.69
C ARG A 401 35.07 -25.92 0.50
N LEU A 402 34.48 -24.76 0.73
CA LEU A 402 34.44 -23.71 -0.27
C LEU A 402 35.86 -23.13 -0.48
N LEU A 403 36.40 -23.23 -1.69
CA LEU A 403 37.68 -22.65 -2.10
C LEU A 403 37.48 -21.49 -3.09
N PRO A 404 38.46 -20.58 -3.25
CA PRO A 404 38.29 -19.38 -4.09
C PRO A 404 37.82 -19.65 -5.53
N HIS A 405 38.28 -20.74 -6.15
CA HIS A 405 37.87 -21.09 -7.52
C HIS A 405 36.39 -21.53 -7.61
N ASN A 406 35.77 -21.93 -6.50
CA ASN A 406 34.36 -22.32 -6.45
C ASN A 406 33.41 -21.12 -6.53
N LEU A 407 33.85 -19.91 -6.15
CA LEU A 407 33.01 -18.69 -6.14
C LEU A 407 32.42 -18.34 -7.50
N SER A 408 33.04 -18.80 -8.59
CA SER A 408 32.53 -18.60 -9.94
C SER A 408 31.25 -19.39 -10.26
N ARG A 409 30.92 -20.42 -9.46
CA ARG A 409 29.89 -21.42 -9.81
C ARG A 409 29.03 -21.92 -8.63
N HIS A 410 29.46 -21.70 -7.39
CA HIS A 410 28.71 -22.08 -6.19
C HIS A 410 28.02 -20.86 -5.60
N ILE A 411 26.93 -21.05 -4.86
CA ILE A 411 26.18 -19.94 -4.23
C ILE A 411 26.93 -19.24 -3.07
N GLY A 412 28.07 -19.79 -2.63
CA GLY A 412 28.85 -19.24 -1.53
C GLY A 412 29.55 -17.92 -1.90
N PHE A 413 29.76 -17.05 -0.90
CA PHE A 413 30.41 -15.76 -1.05
C PHE A 413 31.87 -15.79 -0.58
N ASP A 414 32.64 -14.72 -0.80
CA ASP A 414 34.05 -14.66 -0.38
C ASP A 414 34.23 -14.83 1.14
N CYS A 415 33.34 -14.24 1.94
CA CYS A 415 33.29 -14.40 3.40
C CYS A 415 33.04 -15.84 3.87
N HIS A 416 32.68 -16.73 2.94
CA HIS A 416 32.46 -18.12 3.19
C HIS A 416 33.70 -18.98 2.90
N ILE A 417 34.78 -18.48 2.29
CA ILE A 417 35.94 -19.35 1.98
C ILE A 417 36.46 -20.10 3.22
N GLY A 418 36.70 -21.40 3.05
CA GLY A 418 37.29 -22.26 4.07
C GLY A 418 36.30 -22.95 5.01
N VAL A 419 35.01 -22.61 5.00
CA VAL A 419 33.98 -23.38 5.74
C VAL A 419 33.40 -24.50 4.87
N PHE A 420 32.82 -25.51 5.52
CA PHE A 420 32.17 -26.63 4.81
C PHE A 420 30.96 -26.12 4.01
N LEU A 421 30.66 -26.75 2.88
CA LEU A 421 29.57 -26.33 2.01
C LEU A 421 28.16 -26.35 2.66
N PRO A 422 27.79 -27.33 3.51
CA PRO A 422 26.45 -27.37 4.12
C PRO A 422 26.08 -26.19 5.06
N PRO A 423 26.97 -25.66 5.92
CA PRO A 423 26.69 -24.50 6.77
C PRO A 423 26.10 -23.24 6.11
N TYR A 424 26.39 -22.93 4.84
CA TYR A 424 25.84 -21.71 4.19
C TYR A 424 24.36 -21.81 3.85
N PHE A 425 23.80 -23.01 3.80
CA PHE A 425 22.38 -23.21 3.48
C PHE A 425 21.47 -22.97 4.68
N GLN A 426 22.01 -23.06 5.90
CA GLN A 426 21.22 -22.85 7.13
C GLN A 426 20.99 -21.37 7.44
N THR A 427 21.82 -20.45 6.94
CA THR A 427 21.68 -19.01 7.16
C THR A 427 20.71 -18.32 6.18
N GLY A 428 20.20 -19.05 5.18
CA GLY A 428 19.28 -18.53 4.15
C GLY A 428 17.82 -18.96 4.32
N VAL A 429 17.47 -19.67 5.40
CA VAL A 429 16.08 -20.11 5.63
C VAL A 429 15.25 -18.91 6.04
N VAL A 430 14.33 -18.50 5.16
CA VAL A 430 13.23 -17.59 5.50
C VAL A 430 12.33 -18.36 6.48
N SER A 431 12.44 -18.03 7.76
CA SER A 431 11.46 -18.41 8.79
C SER A 431 10.17 -17.63 8.63
#